data_AF-A0A1B9GV03-F1
#
_entry.id   AF-A0A1B9GV03-F1
#
_cell.length_a   1.000
_cell.length_b   1.000
_cell.length_c   1.000
_cell.angle_alpha   90.00
_cell.angle_beta   90.00
_cell.angle_gamma   90.00
#
_symmetry.space_group_name_H-M   'P 1'
#
loop_
_entity.id
_entity.type
_entity.pdbx_description
1 polymer ?
#
loop_
_entity_poly.entity_id
_entity_poly.type
_entity_poly.pdbx_seq_one_letter_code
_entity_poly.pdbx_strand_id
1 'polypeptide(L)' 'MTGDKKEQEQSFNILPHPAKTNNPSDLNSEPGEQGGLQSASANAYNARGPHIPSTQVMEGLEQPKSREELKAEAAKLNS' A
#
# COMPACT_ATOMS: atom_id res chain seq x y z
N MET A 1 14.81 -12.66 -58.58
CA MET A 1 13.75 -13.34 -57.79
C MET A 1 14.14 -13.22 -56.34
N THR A 2 13.52 -12.30 -55.62
CA THR A 2 13.84 -11.98 -54.22
C THR A 2 12.92 -12.81 -53.34
N GLY A 3 13.50 -13.68 -52.50
CA GLY A 3 12.73 -14.58 -51.64
C GLY A 3 12.39 -13.91 -50.32
N ASP A 4 11.10 -13.68 -50.09
CA ASP A 4 10.57 -13.16 -48.83
C ASP A 4 10.68 -14.21 -47.71
N LYS A 5 11.44 -13.87 -46.67
CA LYS A 5 11.45 -14.62 -45.41
C LYS A 5 10.10 -14.41 -44.73
N LYS A 6 9.30 -15.47 -44.62
CA LYS A 6 8.08 -15.49 -43.79
C LYS A 6 8.50 -15.50 -42.33
N GLU A 7 8.62 -14.31 -41.73
CA GLU A 7 8.67 -14.17 -40.28
C GLU A 7 7.31 -14.62 -39.72
N GLN A 8 7.31 -15.69 -38.92
CA GLN A 8 6.10 -16.17 -38.27
C GLN A 8 5.64 -15.12 -37.26
N GLU A 9 4.42 -14.61 -37.44
CA GLU A 9 3.81 -13.62 -36.55
C GLU A 9 3.71 -14.18 -35.12
N GLN A 10 4.03 -13.36 -34.12
CA GLN A 10 3.92 -13.76 -32.72
C GLN A 10 2.45 -14.03 -32.37
N SER A 11 2.19 -15.23 -31.85
CA SER A 11 0.87 -15.63 -31.36
C SER A 11 0.84 -15.59 -29.83
N PHE A 12 -0.19 -14.96 -29.27
CA PHE A 12 -0.42 -14.89 -27.84
C PHE A 12 -1.68 -15.69 -27.50
N ASN A 13 -1.60 -16.54 -26.47
CA ASN A 13 -2.74 -17.30 -25.98
C ASN A 13 -3.41 -16.56 -24.83
N ILE A 14 -4.73 -16.42 -24.90
CA ILE A 14 -5.52 -15.87 -23.79
C ILE A 14 -5.83 -17.02 -22.85
N LEU A 15 -5.20 -17.04 -21.68
CA LEU A 15 -5.54 -17.98 -20.63
C LEU A 15 -6.89 -17.59 -20.00
N PRO A 16 -7.72 -18.55 -19.57
CA PRO A 16 -8.95 -18.23 -18.86
C PRO A 16 -8.66 -17.42 -17.60
N HIS A 17 -9.50 -16.42 -17.32
CA HIS A 17 -9.47 -15.70 -16.06
C HIS A 17 -9.51 -16.67 -14.86
N PRO A 18 -8.63 -16.46 -13.85
CA PRO A 18 -8.52 -17.37 -12.70
C PRO A 18 -9.77 -17.34 -11.81
N ALA A 19 -10.39 -16.16 -11.66
CA ALA A 19 -11.61 -16.00 -10.88
C ALA A 19 -12.84 -16.37 -11.73
N LYS A 20 -13.41 -17.55 -11.49
CA LYS A 20 -14.62 -18.02 -12.19
C LYS A 20 -15.92 -17.47 -11.59
N THR A 21 -15.85 -16.80 -10.44
CA THR A 21 -17.02 -16.25 -9.73
C THR A 21 -16.76 -14.83 -9.23
N ASN A 22 -17.83 -14.08 -8.91
CA ASN A 22 -17.75 -12.77 -8.25
C ASN A 22 -17.53 -12.90 -6.73
N ASN A 23 -16.63 -13.81 -6.34
CA ASN A 23 -16.23 -14.00 -4.96
C ASN A 23 -14.80 -13.46 -4.80
N PRO A 24 -14.55 -12.44 -3.96
CA PRO A 24 -13.21 -11.89 -3.76
C PRO A 24 -12.20 -12.92 -3.24
N SER A 25 -12.67 -14.03 -2.65
CA SER A 25 -11.79 -15.13 -2.23
C SER A 25 -11.19 -15.91 -3.40
N ASP A 26 -11.77 -15.88 -4.60
CA ASP A 26 -11.25 -16.60 -5.78
C ASP A 26 -9.98 -15.96 -6.36
N LEU A 27 -9.70 -14.70 -6.01
CA LEU A 27 -8.44 -14.01 -6.34
C LEU A 27 -7.27 -14.48 -5.46
N ASN A 28 -7.56 -15.14 -4.34
CA ASN A 28 -6.55 -15.71 -3.45
C ASN A 28 -6.17 -17.12 -3.95
N SER A 29 -5.63 -17.21 -5.16
CA SER A 29 -4.89 -18.42 -5.54
C SER A 29 -3.65 -18.50 -4.63
N GLU A 30 -3.44 -19.67 -4.03
CA GLU A 30 -2.61 -19.95 -2.84
C GLU A 30 -1.11 -19.59 -2.92
N PRO A 31 -0.38 -19.62 -1.78
CA PRO A 31 0.33 -18.49 -1.20
C PRO A 31 1.81 -18.51 -1.56
N GLY A 32 2.28 -17.44 -2.19
CA GLY A 32 3.68 -17.30 -2.55
C GLY A 32 4.09 -15.85 -2.46
N GLU A 33 4.55 -15.47 -1.28
CA GLU A 33 5.59 -14.46 -1.11
C GLU A 33 5.21 -12.99 -1.43
N GLN A 34 5.00 -12.25 -0.32
CA GLN A 34 5.45 -10.87 -0.12
C GLN A 34 4.58 -9.73 -0.67
N GLY A 35 3.79 -9.13 0.23
CA GLY A 35 3.41 -7.71 0.17
C GLY A 35 1.91 -7.42 0.21
N GLY A 36 1.50 -6.55 1.13
CA GLY A 36 0.11 -6.04 1.25
C GLY A 36 -0.49 -6.22 2.65
N LEU A 37 -1.69 -5.68 2.88
CA LEU A 37 -2.44 -5.78 4.15
C LEU A 37 -2.64 -7.23 4.65
N GLN A 38 -2.49 -8.22 3.75
CA GLN A 38 -2.57 -9.65 4.06
C GLN A 38 -1.21 -10.30 4.36
N SER A 39 -0.07 -9.66 4.04
CA SER A 39 1.26 -10.29 4.01
C SER A 39 1.98 -10.37 5.35
N ALA A 40 1.54 -9.65 6.37
CA ALA A 40 2.00 -9.86 7.72
C ALA A 40 0.95 -9.25 8.61
N SER A 41 0.27 -10.10 9.36
CA SER A 41 -0.54 -9.65 10.47
C SER A 41 0.39 -9.03 11.51
N ALA A 42 0.66 -7.73 11.37
CA ALA A 42 0.68 -6.86 12.53
C ALA A 42 -0.72 -6.96 13.14
N ASN A 43 -1.00 -8.07 13.84
CA ASN A 43 -2.24 -8.26 14.55
C ASN A 43 -2.40 -7.00 15.41
N ALA A 44 -3.49 -6.25 15.23
CA ALA A 44 -3.72 -5.03 16.01
C ALA A 44 -3.60 -5.28 17.52
N TYR A 45 -3.84 -6.52 17.94
CA TYR A 45 -3.74 -7.03 19.30
C TYR A 45 -2.33 -7.48 19.75
N ASN A 46 -1.38 -7.70 18.82
CA ASN A 46 0.02 -8.04 19.11
C ASN A 46 0.99 -6.90 18.74
N ALA A 47 0.48 -5.74 18.34
CA ALA A 47 1.30 -4.56 18.12
C ALA A 47 1.92 -4.10 19.44
N ARG A 48 3.12 -3.50 19.37
CA ARG A 48 3.71 -2.82 20.54
C ARG A 48 2.69 -1.80 21.07
N GLY A 49 2.56 -1.71 22.39
CA GLY A 49 1.75 -0.68 23.02
C GLY A 49 2.21 0.73 22.64
N PRO A 50 1.46 1.77 23.04
CA PRO A 50 1.81 3.17 22.74
C PRO A 50 3.28 3.45 23.11
N HIS A 51 4.06 3.89 22.14
CA HIS A 51 5.47 4.20 22.35
C HIS A 51 5.59 5.47 23.21
N ILE A 52 6.19 5.35 24.39
CA ILE A 52 6.54 6.49 25.24
C ILE A 52 7.95 6.96 24.84
N PRO A 53 8.12 8.18 24.31
CA PRO A 53 9.44 8.70 23.91
C PRO A 53 10.42 8.77 25.09
N SER A 54 11.72 8.63 24.79
CA SER A 54 12.78 8.90 25.76
C SER A 54 12.87 10.39 26.09
N THR A 55 13.50 10.75 27.22
CA THR A 55 13.66 12.15 27.66
C THR A 55 14.35 13.02 26.62
N GLN A 56 15.36 12.49 25.93
CA GLN A 56 16.09 13.16 24.86
C GLN A 56 15.20 13.51 23.66
N VAL A 57 14.24 12.65 23.32
CA VAL A 57 13.27 12.92 22.24
C VAL A 57 12.24 13.94 22.71
N MET A 58 11.80 13.84 23.96
CA MET A 58 10.80 14.73 24.53
C MET A 58 11.27 16.19 24.60
N GLU A 59 12.55 16.43 24.91
CA GLU A 59 13.14 17.78 24.97
C GLU A 59 13.25 18.45 23.59
N GLY A 60 13.36 17.66 22.52
CA GLY A 60 13.44 18.16 21.14
C GLY A 60 12.08 18.43 20.50
N LEU A 61 10.97 18.07 21.15
CA LEU A 61 9.63 18.30 20.63
C LEU A 61 9.15 19.71 20.94
N GLU A 62 8.50 20.35 19.96
CA GLU A 62 7.83 21.61 20.17
C GLU A 62 6.63 21.46 21.11
N GLN A 63 6.30 22.53 21.84
CA GLN A 63 5.11 22.56 22.67
C GLN A 63 3.85 22.57 21.78
N PRO A 64 2.77 21.88 22.18
CA PRO A 64 1.54 21.90 21.42
C PRO A 64 1.00 23.34 21.34
N LYS A 65 0.70 23.77 20.12
CA LYS A 65 0.07 25.08 19.86
C LYS A 65 -1.29 25.15 20.54
N SER A 66 -1.67 26.35 20.96
CA SER A 66 -3.01 26.60 21.50
C SER A 66 -4.08 26.42 20.42
N ARG A 67 -5.33 26.21 20.86
CA ARG A 67 -6.46 25.97 19.95
C ARG A 67 -6.68 27.15 18.99
N GLU A 68 -6.49 28.36 19.48
CA GLU A 68 -6.65 29.61 18.73
C GLU A 68 -5.57 29.74 17.64
N GLU A 69 -4.32 29.39 17.96
CA GLU A 69 -3.19 29.38 17.01
C GLU A 69 -3.40 28.35 15.89
N LEU A 70 -3.84 27.13 16.23
CA LEU A 70 -4.15 26.09 15.24
C LEU A 70 -5.25 26.53 14.27
N LYS A 71 -6.28 27.24 14.77
CA LYS A 71 -7.37 27.76 13.94
C LYS A 71 -6.88 28.82 12.96
N ALA A 72 -6.00 29.71 13.40
CA ALA A 72 -5.41 30.75 12.54
C ALA A 72 -4.51 30.16 11.45
N GLU A 73 -3.67 29.18 11.81
CA GLU A 73 -2.80 28.48 10.85
C GLU A 73 -3.60 27.70 9.80
N ALA A 74 -4.67 27.02 10.21
CA ALA A 74 -5.57 26.34 9.30
C ALA A 74 -6.24 27.31 8.30
N ALA A 75 -6.62 28.52 8.75
CA ALA A 75 -7.17 29.54 7.85
C ALA A 75 -6.12 30.06 6.86
N LYS A 76 -4.86 30.21 7.31
CA LYS A 76 -3.73 30.63 6.46
C LYS A 76 -3.34 29.59 5.42
N LEU A 77 -3.49 28.29 5.72
CA LEU A 77 -3.14 27.22 4.79
C LEU A 77 -4.19 27.01 3.69
N ASN A 78 -5.45 27.38 3.95
CA ASN A 78 -6.56 27.20 3.01
C ASN A 78 -6.88 28.46 2.19
N SER A 79 -5.97 29.43 2.14
CA SER A 79 -6.07 30.64 1.32
C SER A 79 -5.32 30.47 0.00
#